data_AF-A0A3N5UWV9-F1
#
_entry.id   AF-A0A3N5UWV9-F1
#
_cell.length_a   1.000
_cell.length_b   1.000
_cell.length_c   1.000
_cell.angle_alpha   90.00
_cell.angle_beta   90.00
_cell.angle_gamma   90.00
#
_symmetry.space_group_name_H-M   'P 1'
#
loop_
_entity.id
_entity.type
_entity.pdbx_description
1 polymer ?
#
loop_
_entity_poly.entity_id
_entity_poly.type
_entity_poly.pdbx_seq_one_letter_code
_entity_poly.pdbx_strand_id
1 'polypeptide(L)'
;MNTKVAISGFVLLSRLLGIAGAAAEPAEVFVVPNFHPASCGWLTDWSTERNYCANDYLDHLDRVRDDPNYAFALSECNNMIAILNFHPDRVAELKQRIHEGRVELVNAFFLEPTINLSGGEALVKMGVEGLRWQEQVFGVRPRFAWTIDVTGVHEQMGQIVSGLGLDAMVYTRDNPTAKTMHWLEAPDGSRCLAISPGHYSDWGQVFSTQTPLDKDALSKLLQDAKSRAARTPAGAPVLVLAGHGDYSLAPACTEYPSMLLSQWSQA
;
A
#
# COMPACT_ATOMS: atom_id res chain seq x y z
N MET A 1 3.76 -22.30 -8.27
CA MET A 1 4.29 -21.57 -7.11
C MET A 1 3.19 -20.64 -6.63
N ASN A 2 2.60 -20.91 -5.46
CA ASN A 2 1.61 -20.04 -4.84
C ASN A 2 2.36 -18.87 -4.19
N THR A 3 2.72 -17.86 -5.00
CA THR A 3 3.32 -16.63 -4.49
C THR A 3 2.22 -15.81 -3.85
N LYS A 4 2.04 -15.94 -2.52
CA LYS A 4 1.23 -15.00 -1.76
C LYS A 4 1.95 -13.64 -1.78
N VAL A 5 1.38 -12.66 -2.47
CA VAL A 5 1.78 -11.26 -2.38
C VAL A 5 1.28 -10.76 -1.03
N ALA A 6 2.18 -10.71 -0.05
CA ALA A 6 1.90 -10.07 1.23
C ALA A 6 2.33 -8.61 1.11
N ILE A 7 1.41 -7.70 1.42
CA ILE A 7 1.64 -6.27 1.62
C ILE A 7 1.27 -6.00 3.07
N SER A 8 2.02 -5.13 3.74
CA SER A 8 1.79 -4.78 5.14
C SER A 8 0.42 -4.19 5.32
N GLY A 9 -0.31 -4.81 6.22
CA GLY A 9 -1.68 -4.51 6.50
C GLY A 9 -2.12 -5.41 7.63
N PHE A 10 -3.34 -5.19 8.07
CA PHE A 10 -3.98 -6.08 9.02
C PHE A 10 -5.06 -6.89 8.34
N VAL A 11 -5.22 -8.12 8.81
CA VAL A 11 -6.06 -9.12 8.13
C VAL A 11 -7.44 -9.11 8.75
N LEU A 12 -8.43 -8.77 7.94
CA LEU A 12 -9.84 -9.01 8.23
C LEU A 12 -10.25 -10.34 7.58
N LEU A 13 -10.68 -11.30 8.38
CA LEU A 13 -11.27 -12.55 7.89
C LEU A 13 -12.78 -12.40 7.79
N SER A 14 -13.35 -12.61 6.60
CA SER A 14 -14.81 -12.64 6.39
C SER A 14 -15.28 -14.03 5.94
N ARG A 15 -16.22 -14.65 6.67
CA ARG A 15 -16.92 -15.87 6.23
C ARG A 15 -17.99 -15.49 5.20
N LEU A 16 -17.60 -15.39 3.92
CA LEU A 16 -18.54 -15.18 2.83
C LEU A 16 -19.24 -16.49 2.46
N LEU A 17 -20.36 -16.79 3.12
CA LEU A 17 -21.24 -17.91 2.72
C LEU A 17 -22.14 -17.50 1.54
N GLY A 18 -21.90 -18.10 0.38
CA GLY A 18 -22.94 -18.52 -0.58
C GLY A 18 -23.28 -17.58 -1.74
N ILE A 19 -22.87 -17.96 -2.96
CA ILE A 19 -23.79 -18.28 -4.08
C ILE A 19 -23.27 -19.59 -4.71
N ALA A 20 -24.19 -20.49 -5.05
CA ALA A 20 -23.98 -21.92 -5.25
C ALA A 20 -22.88 -22.31 -6.27
N GLY A 21 -21.98 -23.21 -5.82
CA GLY A 21 -21.04 -23.95 -6.67
C GLY A 21 -19.60 -23.86 -6.15
N ALA A 22 -19.17 -24.85 -5.38
CA ALA A 22 -17.91 -24.95 -4.62
C ALA A 22 -17.89 -24.09 -3.34
N ALA A 23 -17.53 -24.72 -2.22
CA ALA A 23 -17.27 -24.02 -0.96
C ALA A 23 -16.09 -23.07 -1.19
N ALA A 24 -16.38 -21.79 -1.46
CA ALA A 24 -15.37 -20.76 -1.52
C ALA A 24 -14.84 -20.57 -0.09
N GLU A 25 -13.55 -20.81 0.10
CA GLU A 25 -12.84 -20.39 1.31
C GLU A 25 -13.17 -18.91 1.61
N PRO A 26 -13.27 -18.51 2.89
CA PRO A 26 -13.47 -17.12 3.26
C PRO A 26 -12.49 -16.22 2.50
N ALA A 27 -12.99 -15.15 1.87
CA ALA A 27 -12.11 -14.17 1.27
C ALA A 27 -11.40 -13.41 2.40
N GLU A 28 -10.09 -13.63 2.52
CA GLU A 28 -9.22 -12.81 3.35
C GLU A 28 -9.20 -11.40 2.76
N VAL A 29 -9.48 -10.40 3.59
CA VAL A 29 -9.41 -8.98 3.23
C VAL A 29 -8.21 -8.38 3.95
N PHE A 30 -7.25 -7.88 3.19
CA PHE A 30 -6.11 -7.15 3.71
C PHE A 30 -6.39 -5.66 3.57
N VAL A 31 -6.48 -4.99 4.70
CA VAL A 31 -6.52 -3.53 4.75
C VAL A 31 -5.08 -3.06 4.88
N VAL A 32 -4.62 -2.26 3.93
CA VAL A 32 -3.26 -1.72 3.87
C VAL A 32 -3.31 -0.23 4.20
N PRO A 33 -3.06 0.16 5.46
CA PRO A 33 -2.87 1.55 5.82
C PRO A 33 -1.74 2.17 5.03
N ASN A 34 -2.07 3.23 4.31
CA ASN A 34 -1.14 4.01 3.51
C ASN A 34 -1.64 5.45 3.37
N PHE A 35 -0.75 6.30 2.88
CA PHE A 35 -1.12 7.57 2.26
C PHE A 35 -0.20 7.80 1.07
N HIS A 36 -0.59 8.72 0.19
CA HIS A 36 0.23 9.13 -0.95
C HIS A 36 0.98 10.43 -0.59
N PRO A 37 2.23 10.35 -0.08
CA PRO A 37 2.97 11.54 0.31
C PRO A 37 3.29 12.37 -0.93
N ALA A 38 2.82 13.61 -0.98
CA ALA A 38 3.11 14.48 -2.11
C ALA A 38 4.51 15.12 -2.05
N SER A 39 5.46 14.54 -1.30
CA SER A 39 6.62 15.20 -0.70
C SER A 39 7.54 15.98 -1.64
N CYS A 40 7.43 15.84 -2.96
CA CYS A 40 8.23 16.49 -4.01
C CYS A 40 7.79 17.91 -4.43
N GLY A 41 6.88 18.56 -3.70
CA GLY A 41 6.42 19.92 -3.95
C GLY A 41 5.13 19.93 -4.78
N TRP A 42 3.99 19.72 -4.14
CA TRP A 42 2.65 19.77 -4.75
C TRP A 42 1.86 21.01 -4.34
N LEU A 43 1.37 21.06 -3.09
CA LEU A 43 0.55 22.17 -2.59
C LEU A 43 1.40 23.23 -1.90
N THR A 44 2.60 22.86 -1.45
CA THR A 44 3.59 23.77 -0.88
C THR A 44 4.99 23.37 -1.35
N ASP A 45 6.01 24.05 -0.85
CA ASP A 45 7.37 23.77 -1.28
C ASP A 45 7.92 22.46 -0.70
N TRP A 46 8.96 21.95 -1.37
CA TRP A 46 9.70 20.75 -0.97
C TRP A 46 10.13 20.73 0.50
N SER A 47 10.53 21.88 1.04
CA SER A 47 11.05 21.95 2.42
C SER A 47 9.93 21.75 3.43
N THR A 48 8.77 22.31 3.12
CA THR A 48 7.58 22.28 3.95
C THR A 48 6.90 20.91 3.87
N GLU A 49 6.70 20.35 2.68
CA GLU A 49 6.03 19.04 2.53
C GLU A 49 6.79 17.89 3.18
N ARG A 50 8.12 17.90 3.10
CA ARG A 50 8.94 16.88 3.77
C ARG A 50 8.78 16.86 5.27
N ASN A 51 8.48 18.01 5.87
CA ASN A 51 8.23 18.09 7.31
C ASN A 51 6.88 17.45 7.65
N TYR A 52 5.81 17.80 6.93
CA TYR A 52 4.49 17.21 7.16
C TYR A 52 4.48 15.70 6.89
N CYS A 53 4.98 15.25 5.74
CA CYS A 53 4.98 13.83 5.39
C CYS A 53 5.80 12.99 6.39
N ALA A 54 6.91 13.54 6.91
CA ALA A 54 7.68 12.85 7.95
C ALA A 54 6.87 12.70 9.24
N ASN A 55 6.16 13.75 9.68
CA ASN A 55 5.31 13.69 10.88
C ASN A 55 4.11 12.76 10.69
N ASP A 56 3.48 12.73 9.51
CA ASP A 56 2.37 11.83 9.22
C ASP A 56 2.83 10.35 9.31
N TYR A 57 4.00 10.03 8.77
CA TYR A 57 4.59 8.69 8.94
C TYR A 57 4.96 8.37 10.40
N LEU A 58 5.36 9.36 11.20
CA LEU A 58 5.63 9.15 12.62
C LEU A 58 4.35 8.94 13.43
N ASP A 59 3.23 9.55 13.06
CA ASP A 59 1.91 9.25 13.63
C ASP A 59 1.49 7.79 13.36
N HIS A 60 1.71 7.31 12.12
CA HIS A 60 1.56 5.89 11.79
C HIS A 60 2.49 4.98 12.61
N LEU A 61 3.75 5.38 12.82
CA LEU A 61 4.71 4.64 13.63
C LEU A 61 4.28 4.57 15.10
N ASP A 62 3.72 5.66 15.64
CA ASP A 62 3.15 5.69 16.98
C ASP A 62 1.97 4.71 17.09
N ARG A 63 1.11 4.61 16.08
CA ARG A 63 0.05 3.59 16.07
C ARG A 63 0.60 2.17 16.02
N VAL A 64 1.71 1.91 15.31
CA VAL A 64 2.39 0.59 15.33
C VAL A 64 2.87 0.26 16.75
N ARG A 65 3.38 1.23 17.50
CA ARG A 65 3.77 1.03 18.90
C ARG A 65 2.56 0.69 19.78
N ASP A 66 1.45 1.38 19.58
CA ASP A 66 0.32 1.38 20.51
C ASP A 66 -0.70 0.24 20.27
N ASP A 67 -0.84 -0.23 19.03
CA ASP A 67 -1.73 -1.36 18.69
C ASP A 67 -0.94 -2.48 17.97
N PRO A 68 -0.84 -3.71 18.53
CA PRO A 68 -0.08 -4.82 17.93
C PRO A 68 -0.65 -5.32 16.59
N ASN A 69 -1.91 -5.01 16.28
CA ASN A 69 -2.56 -5.38 15.03
C ASN A 69 -2.34 -4.35 13.93
N TYR A 70 -1.67 -3.23 14.19
CA TYR A 70 -1.43 -2.21 13.19
C TYR A 70 -0.10 -2.41 12.46
N ALA A 71 -0.15 -2.26 11.14
CA ALA A 71 1.00 -2.15 10.26
C ALA A 71 0.65 -1.17 9.13
N PHE A 72 1.65 -0.54 8.52
CA PHE A 72 1.43 0.40 7.42
C PHE A 72 2.50 0.31 6.34
N ALA A 73 2.14 0.80 5.16
CA ALA A 73 3.01 0.92 4.00
C ALA A 73 3.74 2.27 3.99
N LEU A 74 5.06 2.24 3.85
CA LEU A 74 5.93 3.39 3.67
C LEU A 74 6.55 3.30 2.27
N SER A 75 6.27 4.27 1.40
CA SER A 75 6.62 4.19 -0.02
C SER A 75 8.03 4.73 -0.30
N GLU A 76 8.20 6.05 -0.34
CA GLU A 76 9.31 6.67 -1.07
C GLU A 76 10.55 6.98 -0.19
N CYS A 77 11.74 6.89 -0.79
CA CYS A 77 13.01 7.03 -0.08
C CYS A 77 13.24 8.44 0.47
N ASN A 78 12.77 9.49 -0.21
CA ASN A 78 12.82 10.89 0.26
C ASN A 78 12.13 11.08 1.61
N ASN A 79 11.00 10.43 1.84
CA ASN A 79 10.26 10.50 3.11
C ASN A 79 11.06 9.80 4.23
N MET A 80 11.65 8.65 3.93
CA MET A 80 12.56 7.98 4.85
C MET A 80 13.76 8.87 5.19
N ILE A 81 14.39 9.50 4.19
CA ILE A 81 15.49 10.47 4.38
C ILE A 81 15.04 11.66 5.24
N ALA A 82 13.82 12.17 5.04
CA ALA A 82 13.28 13.24 5.88
C ALA A 82 13.18 12.82 7.35
N ILE A 83 12.68 11.61 7.63
CA ILE A 83 12.64 11.07 9.00
C ILE A 83 14.07 10.94 9.57
N LEU A 84 15.03 10.40 8.82
CA LEU A 84 16.43 10.29 9.28
C LEU A 84 17.04 11.66 9.62
N ASN A 85 16.69 12.70 8.88
CA ASN A 85 17.23 14.05 9.06
C ASN A 85 16.55 14.80 10.22
N PHE A 86 15.23 14.73 10.31
CA PHE A 86 14.44 15.55 11.24
C PHE A 86 14.20 14.86 12.59
N HIS A 87 14.14 13.54 12.60
CA HIS A 87 13.84 12.72 13.78
C HIS A 87 14.85 11.56 13.93
N PRO A 88 16.16 11.86 14.06
CA PRO A 88 17.20 10.83 14.21
C PRO A 88 16.98 9.95 15.45
N ASP A 89 16.28 10.47 16.47
CA ASP A 89 15.87 9.76 17.69
C ASP A 89 14.89 8.61 17.41
N ARG A 90 14.08 8.70 16.33
CA ARG A 90 13.08 7.69 15.95
C ARG A 90 13.64 6.57 15.06
N VAL A 91 14.88 6.69 14.58
CA VAL A 91 15.46 5.78 13.57
C VAL A 91 15.60 4.35 14.06
N ALA A 92 15.99 4.17 15.32
CA ALA A 92 16.13 2.83 15.91
C ALA A 92 14.79 2.10 15.96
N GLU A 93 13.73 2.81 16.37
CA GLU A 93 12.36 2.28 16.37
C GLU A 93 11.89 1.95 14.96
N LEU A 94 12.05 2.88 14.00
CA LEU A 94 11.66 2.65 12.61
C LEU A 94 12.34 1.41 12.03
N LYS A 95 13.67 1.29 12.20
CA LYS A 95 14.43 0.11 11.78
C LYS A 95 13.89 -1.17 12.41
N GLN A 96 13.62 -1.16 13.71
CA GLN A 96 13.06 -2.32 14.40
C GLN A 96 11.71 -2.72 13.80
N ARG A 97 10.78 -1.77 13.63
CA ARG A 97 9.44 -2.08 13.09
C ARG A 97 9.47 -2.52 11.63
N ILE A 98 10.45 -2.07 10.85
CA ILE A 98 10.69 -2.58 9.50
C ILE A 98 11.08 -4.06 9.52
N HIS A 99 12.03 -4.45 10.36
CA HIS A 99 12.48 -5.85 10.46
C HIS A 99 11.40 -6.78 11.06
N GLU A 100 10.51 -6.24 11.89
CA GLU A 100 9.33 -6.95 12.40
C GLU A 100 8.22 -7.11 11.34
N GLY A 101 8.33 -6.44 10.18
CA GLY A 101 7.29 -6.43 9.15
C GLY A 101 6.04 -5.61 9.52
N ARG A 102 6.18 -4.69 10.47
CA ARG A 102 5.08 -3.81 10.93
C ARG A 102 5.10 -2.44 10.24
N VAL A 103 6.22 -2.09 9.63
CA VAL A 103 6.36 -1.01 8.66
C VAL A 103 6.98 -1.61 7.42
N GLU A 104 6.27 -1.63 6.30
CA GLU A 104 6.87 -2.17 5.07
C GLU A 104 7.26 -1.07 4.13
N LEU A 105 8.52 -1.15 3.71
CA LEU A 105 9.02 -0.36 2.61
C LEU A 105 8.48 -1.00 1.32
N VAL A 106 7.40 -0.43 0.80
CA VAL A 106 6.61 -1.05 -0.28
C VAL A 106 7.12 -0.67 -1.68
N ASN A 107 7.87 0.42 -1.81
CA ASN A 107 8.31 0.91 -3.12
C ASN A 107 9.79 0.65 -3.34
N ALA A 108 10.09 -0.12 -4.39
CA ALA A 108 11.45 -0.31 -4.87
C ALA A 108 12.05 0.96 -5.48
N PHE A 109 11.19 1.88 -5.96
CA PHE A 109 11.65 3.08 -6.62
C PHE A 109 12.02 4.15 -5.59
N PHE A 110 13.00 5.00 -5.94
CA PHE A 110 13.43 6.07 -5.05
C PHE A 110 12.31 7.09 -4.76
N LEU A 111 11.48 7.37 -5.77
CA LEU A 111 10.27 8.19 -5.76
C LEU A 111 9.20 7.51 -6.60
N GLU A 112 7.95 7.94 -6.47
CA GLU A 112 6.92 7.63 -7.45
C GLU A 112 7.11 8.47 -8.74
N PRO A 113 7.39 7.85 -9.92
CA PRO A 113 7.65 8.61 -11.14
C PRO A 113 6.38 8.99 -11.87
N THR A 114 6.44 10.10 -12.61
CA THR A 114 5.57 10.29 -13.78
C THR A 114 6.02 9.37 -14.92
N ILE A 115 5.48 8.15 -14.95
CA ILE A 115 5.88 7.07 -15.88
C ILE A 115 5.87 7.54 -17.34
N ASN A 116 4.77 8.14 -17.79
CA ASN A 116 4.59 8.54 -19.19
C ASN A 116 5.52 9.69 -19.65
N LEU A 117 6.12 10.44 -18.73
CA LEU A 117 7.04 11.53 -19.06
C LEU A 117 8.51 11.14 -18.86
N SER A 118 8.76 10.04 -18.15
CA SER A 118 10.11 9.62 -17.79
C SER A 118 10.72 8.77 -18.92
N GLY A 119 11.97 9.07 -19.28
CA GLY A 119 12.72 8.18 -20.18
C GLY A 119 12.99 6.82 -19.53
N GLY A 120 13.10 5.75 -20.33
CA GLY A 120 13.31 4.39 -19.82
C GLY A 120 14.52 4.25 -18.89
N GLU A 121 15.64 4.88 -19.23
CA GLU A 121 16.84 4.90 -18.37
C GLU A 121 16.57 5.55 -17.00
N ALA A 122 15.75 6.61 -16.95
CA ALA A 122 15.40 7.27 -15.70
C ALA A 122 14.54 6.36 -14.82
N LEU A 123 13.56 5.67 -15.41
CA LEU A 123 12.71 4.70 -14.70
C LEU A 123 13.53 3.53 -14.14
N VAL A 124 14.41 2.94 -14.95
CA VAL A 124 15.31 1.86 -14.51
C VAL A 124 16.22 2.36 -13.38
N LYS A 125 16.84 3.54 -13.54
CA LYS A 125 17.69 4.13 -12.50
C LYS A 125 16.93 4.38 -11.21
N MET A 126 15.69 4.87 -11.25
CA MET A 126 14.93 5.07 -10.02
C MET A 126 14.73 3.78 -9.23
N GLY A 127 14.44 2.67 -9.92
CA GLY A 127 14.35 1.36 -9.30
C GLY A 127 15.69 0.86 -8.76
N VAL A 128 16.76 0.90 -9.58
CA VAL A 128 18.10 0.45 -9.15
C VAL A 128 18.62 1.24 -7.95
N GLU A 129 18.48 2.56 -7.99
CA GLU A 129 18.95 3.46 -6.93
C GLU A 129 18.09 3.35 -5.67
N GLY A 130 16.76 3.28 -5.81
CA GLY A 130 15.85 3.08 -4.68
C GLY A 130 16.13 1.77 -3.94
N LEU A 131 16.28 0.66 -4.69
CA LEU A 131 16.63 -0.64 -4.12
C LEU A 131 17.99 -0.62 -3.42
N ARG A 132 19.02 -0.06 -4.07
CA ARG A 132 20.37 0.03 -3.50
C ARG A 132 20.37 0.84 -2.21
N TRP A 133 19.68 1.98 -2.20
CA TRP A 133 19.65 2.86 -1.04
C TRP A 133 18.95 2.20 0.15
N GLN A 134 17.79 1.55 -0.07
CA GLN A 134 17.05 0.88 1.00
C GLN A 134 17.80 -0.32 1.57
N GLU A 135 18.47 -1.11 0.72
CA GLU A 135 19.33 -2.20 1.16
C GLU A 135 20.49 -1.68 2.03
N GLN A 136 21.15 -0.58 1.63
CA GLN A 136 22.27 -0.02 2.38
C GLN A 136 21.85 0.62 3.71
N VAL A 137 20.69 1.27 3.76
CA VAL A 137 20.25 2.05 4.92
C VAL A 137 19.50 1.20 5.93
N PHE A 138 18.64 0.31 5.45
CA PHE A 138 17.70 -0.46 6.25
C PHE A 138 17.96 -1.97 6.21
N GLY A 139 18.80 -2.48 5.30
CA GLY A 139 19.04 -3.92 5.14
C GLY A 139 17.85 -4.67 4.57
N VAL A 140 17.00 -3.96 3.80
CA VAL A 140 15.79 -4.54 3.20
C VAL A 140 15.71 -4.23 1.71
N ARG A 141 15.12 -5.18 0.99
CA ARG A 141 14.86 -5.07 -0.44
C ARG A 141 13.35 -5.09 -0.70
N PRO A 142 12.72 -3.94 -1.01
CA PRO A 142 11.32 -3.89 -1.42
C PRO A 142 11.02 -4.79 -2.61
N ARG A 143 9.78 -5.27 -2.64
CA ARG A 143 9.31 -6.28 -3.59
C ARG A 143 8.41 -5.71 -4.69
N PHE A 144 7.92 -4.48 -4.53
CA PHE A 144 6.94 -3.90 -5.44
C PHE A 144 7.41 -2.58 -6.05
N ALA A 145 6.90 -2.26 -7.23
CA ALA A 145 6.81 -0.88 -7.67
C ALA A 145 5.48 -0.33 -7.14
N TRP A 146 5.53 0.62 -6.21
CA TRP A 146 4.35 1.24 -5.61
C TRP A 146 4.10 2.59 -6.26
N THR A 147 3.11 2.65 -7.14
CA THR A 147 2.87 3.77 -8.05
C THR A 147 1.38 4.12 -8.02
N ILE A 148 0.91 4.56 -6.85
CA ILE A 148 -0.52 4.59 -6.53
C ILE A 148 -1.22 5.86 -7.01
N ASP A 149 -0.49 6.87 -7.45
CA ASP A 149 -1.00 8.16 -7.95
C ASP A 149 -0.50 8.53 -9.35
N VAL A 150 0.19 7.64 -10.05
CA VAL A 150 0.68 7.89 -11.42
C VAL A 150 -0.44 8.21 -12.42
N THR A 151 -0.22 9.22 -13.26
CA THR A 151 -1.13 9.63 -14.33
C THR A 151 -0.89 8.82 -15.61
N GLY A 152 -1.10 7.51 -15.47
CA GLY A 152 -1.00 6.52 -16.54
C GLY A 152 0.28 5.70 -16.50
N VAL A 153 0.19 4.53 -17.12
CA VAL A 153 1.22 3.49 -17.13
C VAL A 153 1.36 2.99 -18.56
N HIS A 154 2.58 2.95 -19.09
CA HIS A 154 2.86 2.34 -20.40
C HIS A 154 3.31 0.88 -20.25
N GLU A 155 3.12 0.08 -21.29
CA GLU A 155 3.36 -1.37 -21.31
C GLU A 155 4.82 -1.76 -20.99
N GLN A 156 5.79 -0.89 -21.28
CA GLN A 156 7.20 -1.13 -20.95
C GLN A 156 7.50 -1.25 -19.45
N MET A 157 6.56 -0.86 -18.57
CA MET A 157 6.69 -1.14 -17.14
C MET A 157 6.71 -2.64 -16.85
N GLY A 158 6.08 -3.48 -17.69
CA GLY A 158 6.19 -4.94 -17.58
C GLY A 158 7.64 -5.43 -17.67
N GLN A 159 8.42 -4.90 -18.61
CA GLN A 159 9.85 -5.19 -18.76
C GLN A 159 10.69 -4.61 -17.62
N ILE A 160 10.43 -3.36 -17.22
CA ILE A 160 11.21 -2.68 -16.18
C ILE A 160 11.03 -3.36 -14.82
N VAL A 161 9.78 -3.61 -14.41
CA VAL A 161 9.44 -4.20 -13.10
C VAL A 161 9.99 -5.62 -13.00
N SER A 162 9.83 -6.43 -14.05
CA SER A 162 10.38 -7.79 -14.09
C SER A 162 11.91 -7.80 -14.15
N GLY A 163 12.52 -6.90 -14.93
CA GLY A 163 13.98 -6.74 -15.02
C GLY A 163 14.63 -6.30 -13.70
N LEU A 164 13.91 -5.55 -12.87
CA LEU A 164 14.30 -5.19 -11.50
C LEU A 164 14.07 -6.34 -10.49
N GLY A 165 13.52 -7.48 -10.92
CA GLY A 165 13.23 -8.63 -10.07
C GLY A 165 12.14 -8.34 -9.03
N LEU A 166 11.17 -7.48 -9.35
CA LEU A 166 10.05 -7.15 -8.48
C LEU A 166 8.90 -8.13 -8.70
N ASP A 167 8.14 -8.40 -7.64
CA ASP A 167 7.03 -9.35 -7.67
C ASP A 167 5.80 -8.78 -8.38
N ALA A 168 5.55 -7.48 -8.20
CA ALA A 168 4.41 -6.80 -8.79
C ALA A 168 4.59 -5.28 -8.88
N MET A 169 3.73 -4.66 -9.67
CA MET A 169 3.47 -3.23 -9.68
C MET A 169 2.08 -2.97 -9.08
N VAL A 170 1.99 -2.01 -8.15
CA VAL A 170 0.73 -1.57 -7.53
C VAL A 170 0.38 -0.19 -8.07
N TYR A 171 -0.83 -0.03 -8.59
CA TYR A 171 -1.30 1.24 -9.15
C TYR A 171 -2.81 1.38 -9.01
N THR A 172 -3.35 2.60 -9.08
CA THR A 172 -4.79 2.83 -8.80
C THR A 172 -5.57 3.48 -9.94
N ARG A 173 -4.87 4.06 -10.92
CA ARG A 173 -5.45 4.88 -11.97
C ARG A 173 -5.42 4.14 -13.30
N ASP A 174 -6.52 4.22 -14.03
CA ASP A 174 -6.66 3.69 -15.41
C ASP A 174 -6.36 2.18 -15.54
N ASN A 175 -6.94 1.35 -14.66
CA ASN A 175 -6.89 -0.10 -14.84
C ASN A 175 -7.68 -0.50 -16.10
N PRO A 176 -7.02 -1.06 -17.14
CA PRO A 176 -7.68 -1.40 -18.40
C PRO A 176 -8.57 -2.65 -18.28
N THR A 177 -8.61 -3.27 -17.10
CA THR A 177 -9.33 -4.52 -16.84
C THR A 177 -10.42 -4.34 -15.79
N ALA A 178 -11.42 -5.23 -15.80
CA ALA A 178 -12.42 -5.31 -14.73
C ALA A 178 -11.92 -6.06 -13.48
N LYS A 179 -10.65 -6.51 -13.45
CA LYS A 179 -10.08 -7.35 -12.39
C LYS A 179 -9.16 -6.54 -11.49
N THR A 180 -9.05 -6.92 -10.22
CA THR A 180 -8.15 -6.26 -9.26
C THR A 180 -6.68 -6.61 -9.52
N MET A 181 -6.40 -7.62 -10.34
CA MET A 181 -5.06 -8.05 -10.72
C MET A 181 -5.06 -8.55 -12.16
N HIS A 182 -4.00 -8.28 -12.90
CA HIS A 182 -3.78 -8.76 -14.27
C HIS A 182 -2.29 -8.80 -14.61
N TRP A 183 -1.94 -9.37 -15.75
CA TRP A 183 -0.57 -9.31 -16.27
C TRP A 183 -0.42 -8.06 -17.13
N LEU A 184 0.61 -7.26 -16.83
CA LEU A 184 1.08 -6.22 -17.72
C LEU A 184 2.21 -6.79 -18.57
N GLU A 185 2.01 -6.85 -19.88
CA GLU A 185 2.93 -7.46 -20.84
C GLU A 185 3.53 -6.40 -21.73
N ALA A 186 4.86 -6.35 -21.77
CA ALA A 186 5.64 -5.47 -22.63
C ALA A 186 5.76 -6.04 -24.06
N PRO A 187 6.09 -5.22 -25.08
CA PRO A 187 6.20 -5.68 -26.46
C PRO A 187 7.25 -6.77 -26.72
N ASP A 188 8.22 -6.92 -25.81
CA ASP A 188 9.25 -7.98 -25.86
C ASP A 188 8.78 -9.31 -25.24
N GLY A 189 7.55 -9.37 -24.72
CA GLY A 189 6.97 -10.52 -24.03
C GLY A 189 7.32 -10.60 -22.54
N SER A 190 8.12 -9.68 -22.01
CA SER A 190 8.35 -9.56 -20.57
C SER A 190 7.05 -9.16 -19.87
N ARG A 191 6.80 -9.68 -18.66
CA ARG A 191 5.57 -9.39 -17.93
C ARG A 191 5.80 -9.18 -16.44
N CYS A 192 4.98 -8.33 -15.83
CA CYS A 192 4.87 -8.22 -14.38
C CYS A 192 3.42 -8.41 -13.94
N LEU A 193 3.23 -8.87 -12.70
CA LEU A 193 1.90 -8.85 -12.08
C LEU A 193 1.55 -7.39 -11.78
N ALA A 194 0.38 -6.94 -12.22
CA ALA A 194 -0.14 -5.63 -11.95
C ALA A 194 -1.32 -5.76 -10.98
N ILE A 195 -1.27 -5.04 -9.87
CA ILE A 195 -2.26 -5.05 -8.79
C ILE A 195 -2.91 -3.67 -8.75
N SER A 196 -4.22 -3.63 -9.04
CA SER A 196 -5.02 -2.41 -9.02
C SER A 196 -6.34 -2.67 -8.29
N PRO A 197 -6.33 -2.67 -6.95
CA PRO A 197 -7.48 -3.10 -6.16
C PRO A 197 -8.59 -2.03 -6.05
N GLY A 198 -8.25 -0.76 -6.28
CA GLY A 198 -9.13 0.40 -6.11
C GLY A 198 -8.30 1.66 -5.87
N HIS A 199 -8.92 2.71 -5.31
CA HIS A 199 -8.24 3.96 -4.98
C HIS A 199 -7.37 3.80 -3.73
N TYR A 200 -6.28 4.57 -3.60
CA TYR A 200 -5.34 4.45 -2.48
C TYR A 200 -5.89 4.94 -1.14
N SER A 201 -6.96 5.75 -1.19
CA SER A 201 -7.68 6.28 -0.04
C SER A 201 -9.04 5.59 0.16
N ASP A 202 -9.17 4.34 -0.27
CA ASP A 202 -10.39 3.58 -0.01
C ASP A 202 -10.60 3.41 1.50
N TRP A 203 -11.85 3.22 1.92
CA TRP A 203 -12.21 3.06 3.34
C TRP A 203 -11.76 4.22 4.25
N GLY A 204 -11.64 5.44 3.72
CA GLY A 204 -11.21 6.61 4.48
C GLY A 204 -12.03 6.91 5.74
N GLN A 205 -13.28 6.42 5.86
CA GLN A 205 -14.07 6.51 7.08
C GLN A 205 -13.45 5.76 8.28
N VAL A 206 -12.70 4.68 8.03
CA VAL A 206 -11.95 3.94 9.06
C VAL A 206 -10.87 4.84 9.67
N PHE A 207 -10.31 5.74 8.86
CA PHE A 207 -9.22 6.63 9.26
C PHE A 207 -9.71 7.93 9.88
N SER A 208 -10.85 8.45 9.44
CA SER A 208 -11.38 9.74 9.91
C SER A 208 -12.37 9.66 11.07
N THR A 209 -12.96 8.48 11.35
CA THR A 209 -13.93 8.35 12.45
C THR A 209 -13.26 8.51 13.81
N GLN A 210 -13.93 9.21 14.73
CA GLN A 210 -13.48 9.41 16.12
C GLN A 210 -14.01 8.34 17.07
N THR A 211 -15.10 7.65 16.69
CA THR A 211 -15.70 6.57 17.46
C THR A 211 -15.82 5.31 16.59
N PRO A 212 -15.96 4.11 17.19
CA PRO A 212 -16.16 2.90 16.42
C PRO A 212 -17.35 3.04 15.45
N LEU A 213 -17.15 2.54 14.22
CA LEU A 213 -18.16 2.54 13.17
C LEU A 213 -19.43 1.82 13.63
N ASP A 214 -20.58 2.34 13.22
CA ASP A 214 -21.86 1.70 13.44
C ASP A 214 -22.09 0.51 12.47
N LYS A 215 -23.20 -0.20 12.67
CA LYS A 215 -23.55 -1.39 11.86
C LYS A 215 -23.73 -1.05 10.39
N ASP A 216 -24.25 0.13 10.06
CA ASP A 216 -24.52 0.53 8.69
C ASP A 216 -23.21 0.84 7.94
N ALA A 217 -22.28 1.54 8.59
CA ALA A 217 -20.95 1.80 8.07
C ALA A 217 -20.14 0.51 7.88
N LEU A 218 -20.18 -0.42 8.85
CA LEU A 218 -19.56 -1.75 8.73
C LEU A 218 -20.16 -2.56 7.59
N SER A 219 -21.48 -2.54 7.43
CA SER A 219 -22.18 -3.22 6.34
C SER A 219 -21.73 -2.71 4.96
N LYS A 220 -21.50 -1.40 4.82
CA LYS A 220 -20.97 -0.81 3.57
C LYS A 220 -19.55 -1.31 3.27
N LEU A 221 -18.67 -1.39 4.27
CA LEU A 221 -17.32 -1.95 4.09
C LEU A 221 -17.38 -3.43 3.67
N LEU A 222 -18.27 -4.22 4.28
CA LEU A 222 -18.48 -5.62 3.91
C LEU A 222 -19.02 -5.78 2.48
N GLN A 223 -19.95 -4.93 2.07
CA GLN A 223 -20.49 -4.93 0.71
C GLN A 223 -19.41 -4.57 -0.32
N ASP A 224 -18.58 -3.58 -0.02
CA ASP A 224 -17.43 -3.22 -0.86
C ASP A 224 -16.42 -4.36 -0.97
N ALA A 225 -16.07 -5.01 0.15
CA ALA A 225 -15.19 -6.18 0.16
C ALA A 225 -15.75 -7.33 -0.71
N LYS A 226 -17.06 -7.62 -0.64
CA LYS A 226 -17.73 -8.60 -1.50
C LYS A 226 -17.65 -8.23 -2.98
N SER A 227 -17.86 -6.95 -3.31
CA SER A 227 -17.74 -6.43 -4.68
C SER A 227 -16.32 -6.60 -5.23
N ARG A 228 -15.29 -6.35 -4.40
CA ARG A 228 -13.88 -6.57 -4.77
C ARG A 228 -13.55 -8.05 -4.93
N ALA A 229 -14.08 -8.92 -4.05
CA ALA A 229 -13.88 -10.37 -4.15
C ALA A 229 -14.38 -10.91 -5.50
N ALA A 230 -15.51 -10.43 -6.02
CA ALA A 230 -16.04 -10.83 -7.33
C ALA A 230 -15.12 -10.46 -8.51
N ARG A 231 -14.27 -9.44 -8.34
CA ARG A 231 -13.31 -8.95 -9.34
C ARG A 231 -11.88 -9.45 -9.06
N THR A 232 -11.65 -10.14 -7.95
CA THR A 232 -10.35 -10.67 -7.55
C THR A 232 -10.18 -12.08 -8.12
N PRO A 233 -9.01 -12.42 -8.70
CA PRO A 233 -8.76 -13.78 -9.17
C PRO A 233 -8.93 -14.82 -8.07
N ALA A 234 -9.47 -15.99 -8.42
CA ALA A 234 -9.71 -17.06 -7.46
C ALA A 234 -8.42 -17.46 -6.73
N GLY A 235 -8.47 -17.55 -5.40
CA GLY A 235 -7.33 -17.87 -4.54
C GLY A 235 -6.44 -16.68 -4.16
N ALA A 236 -6.66 -15.49 -4.72
CA ALA A 236 -6.01 -14.27 -4.28
C ALA A 236 -6.83 -13.55 -3.18
N PRO A 237 -6.17 -12.92 -2.19
CA PRO A 237 -6.87 -12.15 -1.18
C PRO A 237 -7.44 -10.86 -1.76
N VAL A 238 -8.49 -10.33 -1.12
CA VAL A 238 -8.99 -8.98 -1.39
C VAL A 238 -8.03 -7.98 -0.76
N LEU A 239 -7.57 -7.02 -1.54
CA LEU A 239 -6.72 -5.93 -1.06
C LEU A 239 -7.52 -4.64 -1.01
N VAL A 240 -7.34 -3.86 0.05
CA VAL A 240 -7.87 -2.50 0.18
C VAL A 240 -6.72 -1.58 0.57
N LEU A 241 -6.35 -0.69 -0.34
CA LEU A 241 -5.42 0.39 -0.03
C LEU A 241 -6.20 1.45 0.74
N ALA A 242 -5.95 1.53 2.04
CA ALA A 242 -6.80 2.29 2.94
C ALA A 242 -6.09 3.50 3.53
N GLY A 243 -6.80 4.63 3.52
CA GLY A 243 -6.30 5.92 4.00
C GLY A 243 -7.31 7.02 3.75
N HIS A 244 -7.00 8.23 4.20
CA HIS A 244 -7.83 9.43 4.08
C HIS A 244 -7.18 10.52 3.20
N GLY A 245 -6.60 10.12 2.06
CA GLY A 245 -6.02 11.03 1.06
C GLY A 245 -4.49 11.10 1.11
N ASP A 246 -3.94 12.22 0.67
CA ASP A 246 -2.50 12.42 0.43
C ASP A 246 -1.70 12.73 1.70
N TYR A 247 -2.39 12.96 2.82
CA TYR A 247 -1.82 13.28 4.13
C TYR A 247 -2.57 12.53 5.24
N SER A 248 -2.96 11.28 4.97
CA SER A 248 -3.69 10.49 5.95
C SER A 248 -2.80 10.21 7.15
N LEU A 249 -3.33 10.46 8.34
CA LEU A 249 -2.77 9.96 9.60
C LEU A 249 -3.23 8.53 9.87
N ALA A 250 -2.77 7.92 10.96
CA ALA A 250 -3.33 6.69 11.50
C ALA A 250 -4.81 6.89 11.90
N PRO A 251 -5.59 5.80 12.10
CA PRO A 251 -7.01 5.93 12.42
C PRO A 251 -7.29 6.83 13.64
N ALA A 252 -8.12 7.86 13.48
CA ALA A 252 -8.39 8.80 14.56
C ALA A 252 -9.06 8.14 15.78
N CYS A 253 -9.89 7.11 15.57
CA CYS A 253 -10.37 6.23 16.63
C CYS A 253 -9.20 5.43 17.20
N THR A 254 -8.89 5.68 18.48
CA THR A 254 -7.73 5.09 19.18
C THR A 254 -7.82 3.57 19.31
N GLU A 255 -9.03 3.02 19.33
CA GLU A 255 -9.30 1.59 19.45
C GLU A 255 -9.13 0.85 18.12
N TYR A 256 -8.87 1.55 17.01
CA TYR A 256 -8.65 0.95 15.70
C TYR A 256 -7.16 0.67 15.45
N PRO A 257 -6.80 -0.48 14.84
CA PRO A 257 -7.70 -1.45 14.19
C PRO A 257 -8.25 -2.56 15.10
N SER A 258 -7.80 -2.73 16.34
CA SER A 258 -8.23 -3.85 17.20
C SER A 258 -9.75 -3.99 17.37
N MET A 259 -10.44 -2.88 17.64
CA MET A 259 -11.90 -2.85 17.73
C MET A 259 -12.56 -3.11 16.38
N LEU A 260 -12.01 -2.57 15.28
CA LEU A 260 -12.54 -2.84 13.94
C LEU A 260 -12.47 -4.34 13.60
N LEU A 261 -11.37 -5.01 13.92
CA LEU A 261 -11.22 -6.47 13.76
C LEU A 261 -12.29 -7.22 14.57
N SER A 262 -12.52 -6.81 15.83
CA SER A 262 -13.57 -7.38 16.68
C SER A 262 -14.97 -7.18 16.08
N GLN A 263 -15.30 -5.95 15.66
CA GLN A 263 -16.56 -5.61 15.01
C GLN A 263 -16.77 -6.44 13.73
N TRP A 264 -15.71 -6.60 12.93
CA TRP A 264 -15.76 -7.38 11.68
C TRP A 264 -15.99 -8.87 11.91
N SER A 265 -15.41 -9.44 12.96
CA SER A 265 -15.60 -10.86 13.31
C SER A 265 -17.02 -11.19 13.77
N GLN A 266 -17.78 -10.17 14.21
CA GLN A 266 -19.13 -10.28 14.74
C GLN A 266 -20.22 -9.90 13.71
N ALA A 267 -19.83 -9.33 12.57
CA ALA A 267 -20.72 -8.84 11.51
C ALA A 267 -20.98 -9.91 10.43
#